data_AF-A0A9Q8T948-F1
#
_entry.id   AF-A0A9Q8T948-F1
#
_cell.length_a   1.000
_cell.length_b   1.000
_cell.length_c   1.000
_cell.angle_alpha   90.00
_cell.angle_beta   90.00
_cell.angle_gamma   90.00
#
_symmetry.space_group_name_H-M   'P 1'
#
loop_
_entity.id
_entity.type
_entity.pdbx_description
1 polymer ?
#
loop_
_entity_poly.entity_id
_entity_poly.type
_entity_poly.pdbx_seq_one_letter_code
_entity_poly.pdbx_strand_id
1 'polypeptide(L)'
;MLHNDPDILQLAYWPNPKFTPENQSTACAAFARIYNNGGAKCNIQTDISWFRWRKLIWNASFNTVCAITNLDSGAIQDAGGLDTLIRPAMRDVVAVAQAAGHIFSDEILDDMVAFTPKEARLKPSMQVDAVRQKPMEIEVILGNPIKTAKKLGVLVPTLEFLYSLLQTKQWSFLNLEE
;
A
#
# COMPACT_ATOMS: atom_id res chain seq x y z
N MET A 1 -16.55 8.91 -8.08
CA MET A 1 -15.42 7.99 -8.31
C MET A 1 -15.99 6.85 -9.12
N LEU A 2 -15.74 6.82 -10.43
CA LEU A 2 -16.18 5.71 -11.29
C LEU A 2 -15.22 4.55 -11.02
N HIS A 3 -15.63 3.59 -10.19
CA HIS A 3 -14.94 2.31 -10.05
C HIS A 3 -15.30 1.43 -11.26
N ASN A 4 -14.76 1.79 -12.43
CA ASN A 4 -14.94 1.03 -13.67
C ASN A 4 -13.80 0.02 -13.89
N ASP A 5 -12.86 -0.07 -12.96
CA ASP A 5 -11.82 -1.10 -13.01
C ASP A 5 -12.44 -2.47 -12.71
N PRO A 6 -12.11 -3.50 -13.49
CA PRO A 6 -12.55 -4.85 -13.22
C PRO A 6 -12.05 -5.29 -11.84
N ASP A 7 -12.90 -6.00 -11.09
CA ASP A 7 -12.51 -6.58 -9.80
C ASP A 7 -11.50 -7.71 -10.03
N ILE A 8 -10.22 -7.41 -9.77
CA ILE A 8 -9.11 -8.34 -9.92
C ILE A 8 -8.50 -8.63 -8.54
N LEU A 9 -8.72 -9.86 -8.07
CA LEU A 9 -8.13 -10.39 -6.86
C LEU A 9 -6.81 -11.12 -7.16
N GLN A 10 -5.76 -10.78 -6.42
CA GLN A 10 -4.51 -11.54 -6.35
C GLN A 10 -4.57 -12.43 -5.10
N LEU A 11 -4.51 -13.74 -5.26
CA LEU A 11 -4.76 -14.70 -4.20
C LEU A 11 -3.57 -15.66 -4.01
N ALA A 12 -3.14 -15.88 -2.78
CA ALA A 12 -2.38 -17.07 -2.42
C ALA A 12 -2.75 -17.50 -1.00
N TYR A 13 -2.48 -18.75 -0.66
CA TYR A 13 -2.58 -19.17 0.74
C TYR A 13 -1.37 -18.65 1.54
N TRP A 14 -1.61 -18.33 2.81
CA TRP A 14 -0.52 -18.10 3.75
C TRP A 14 -0.10 -19.44 4.37
N PRO A 15 1.19 -19.84 4.31
CA PRO A 15 1.62 -21.13 4.83
C PRO A 15 1.21 -21.32 6.30
N ASN A 16 0.45 -22.37 6.55
CA ASN A 16 0.01 -22.77 7.88
C ASN A 16 0.54 -24.17 8.19
N PRO A 17 1.36 -24.35 9.24
CA PRO A 17 1.98 -25.64 9.57
C PRO A 17 0.96 -26.72 9.98
N LYS A 18 -0.29 -26.34 10.27
CA LYS A 18 -1.36 -27.29 10.60
C LYS A 18 -1.90 -28.06 9.39
N PHE A 19 -1.61 -27.61 8.16
CA PHE A 19 -2.15 -28.18 6.93
C PHE A 19 -1.01 -28.54 5.97
N THR A 20 -1.20 -29.59 5.17
CA THR A 20 -0.24 -29.90 4.09
C THR A 20 -0.27 -28.79 3.02
N PRO A 21 0.82 -28.58 2.26
CA PRO A 21 0.81 -27.67 1.10
C PRO A 21 -0.29 -28.01 0.09
N GLU A 22 -0.57 -29.30 -0.13
CA GLU A 22 -1.60 -29.77 -1.05
C GLU A 22 -3.01 -29.36 -0.59
N ASN A 23 -3.32 -29.52 0.71
CA ASN A 23 -4.62 -29.08 1.24
C ASN A 23 -4.80 -27.57 1.11
N GLN A 24 -3.76 -26.79 1.38
CA GLN A 24 -3.80 -25.33 1.29
C GLN A 24 -3.95 -24.85 -0.15
N SER A 25 -3.22 -25.46 -1.08
CA SER A 25 -3.33 -25.20 -2.51
C SER A 25 -4.73 -25.54 -3.03
N THR A 26 -5.28 -26.69 -2.62
CA THR A 26 -6.63 -27.12 -3.00
C THR A 26 -7.70 -26.14 -2.51
N ALA A 27 -7.60 -25.69 -1.25
CA ALA A 27 -8.50 -24.68 -0.70
C ALA A 27 -8.39 -23.33 -1.44
N CYS A 28 -7.17 -22.90 -1.75
CA CYS A 28 -6.90 -21.69 -2.53
C CYS A 28 -7.54 -21.77 -3.92
N ALA A 29 -7.35 -22.89 -4.63
CA ALA A 29 -7.94 -23.13 -5.95
C ALA A 29 -9.47 -23.20 -5.90
N ALA A 30 -10.04 -23.83 -4.86
CA ALA A 30 -11.48 -23.88 -4.67
C ALA A 30 -12.07 -22.47 -4.48
N PHE A 31 -11.43 -21.63 -3.67
CA PHE A 31 -11.83 -20.23 -3.49
C PHE A 31 -11.75 -19.44 -4.81
N ALA A 32 -10.62 -19.54 -5.52
CA ALA A 32 -10.44 -18.85 -6.80
C ALA A 32 -11.51 -19.24 -7.82
N ARG A 33 -11.86 -20.53 -7.89
CA ARG A 33 -12.94 -21.02 -8.77
C ARG A 33 -14.29 -20.41 -8.41
N ILE A 34 -14.66 -20.38 -7.14
CA ILE A 34 -15.93 -19.79 -6.68
C ILE A 34 -15.98 -18.30 -7.05
N TYR A 35 -14.88 -17.57 -6.80
CA TYR A 35 -14.79 -16.14 -7.09
C TYR A 35 -14.88 -15.84 -8.59
N ASN A 36 -14.17 -16.62 -9.42
CA ASN A 36 -14.22 -16.50 -10.88
C ASN A 36 -15.60 -16.80 -11.45
N ASN A 37 -16.32 -17.79 -10.90
CA ASN A 37 -17.69 -18.11 -11.33
C ASN A 37 -18.68 -16.98 -11.02
N GLY A 38 -18.34 -16.06 -10.11
CA GLY A 38 -19.13 -14.85 -9.81
C GLY A 38 -18.92 -13.68 -10.79
N GLY A 39 -18.07 -13.84 -11.81
CA GLY A 39 -17.78 -12.80 -12.82
C GLY A 39 -16.60 -11.87 -12.47
N ALA A 40 -15.99 -12.05 -11.31
CA ALA A 40 -14.73 -11.38 -10.95
C ALA A 40 -13.52 -12.14 -11.50
N LYS A 41 -12.34 -11.52 -11.51
CA LYS A 41 -11.08 -12.18 -11.91
C LYS A 41 -10.23 -12.47 -10.68
N CYS A 42 -9.97 -13.74 -10.39
CA CYS A 42 -9.10 -14.18 -9.31
C CYS A 42 -7.88 -14.91 -9.88
N ASN A 43 -6.70 -14.30 -9.70
CA ASN A 43 -5.43 -14.87 -10.14
C ASN A 43 -4.70 -15.46 -8.93
N ILE A 44 -4.38 -16.75 -9.00
CA ILE A 44 -3.57 -17.40 -7.98
C ILE A 44 -2.10 -17.00 -8.20
N GLN A 45 -1.46 -16.57 -7.13
CA GLN A 45 -0.08 -16.10 -7.09
C GLN A 45 0.79 -17.06 -6.27
N THR A 46 2.05 -17.18 -6.65
CA THR A 46 3.04 -17.97 -5.93
C THR A 46 3.72 -17.16 -4.82
N ASP A 47 3.88 -15.85 -5.02
CA ASP A 47 4.45 -14.93 -4.03
C ASP A 47 3.48 -13.78 -3.73
N ILE A 48 2.52 -14.02 -2.83
CA ILE A 48 1.61 -12.98 -2.37
C ILE A 48 2.32 -11.88 -1.57
N SER A 49 3.47 -12.19 -0.95
CA SER A 49 4.22 -11.21 -0.18
C SER A 49 4.79 -10.13 -1.08
N TRP A 50 5.27 -10.49 -2.28
CA TRP A 50 5.67 -9.53 -3.31
C TRP A 50 4.54 -8.56 -3.68
N PHE A 51 3.33 -9.07 -3.94
CA PHE A 51 2.17 -8.23 -4.25
C PHE A 51 1.77 -7.31 -3.10
N ARG A 52 1.91 -7.78 -1.85
CA ARG A 52 1.67 -6.97 -0.65
C ARG A 52 2.68 -5.83 -0.56
N TRP A 53 3.97 -6.10 -0.77
CA TRP A 53 5.00 -5.06 -0.83
C TRP A 53 4.75 -4.07 -1.97
N ARG A 54 4.40 -4.56 -3.17
CA ARG A 54 4.05 -3.68 -4.30
C ARG A 54 2.91 -2.73 -3.95
N LYS A 55 1.87 -3.22 -3.27
CA LYS A 55 0.75 -2.39 -2.81
C LYS A 55 1.21 -1.36 -1.78
N LEU A 56 2.12 -1.72 -0.87
CA LEU A 56 2.70 -0.81 0.10
C LEU A 56 3.52 0.31 -0.54
N ILE A 57 4.19 0.07 -1.69
CA ILE A 57 4.89 1.13 -2.42
C ILE A 57 3.95 2.30 -2.72
N TRP A 58 2.70 2.02 -3.13
CA TRP A 58 1.69 3.07 -3.35
C TRP A 58 1.07 3.58 -2.07
N ASN A 59 0.68 2.67 -1.17
CA ASN A 59 -0.06 3.04 0.03
C ASN A 59 0.79 3.86 1.02
N ALA A 60 2.08 3.55 1.16
CA ALA A 60 2.93 4.32 2.06
C ALA A 60 3.42 5.64 1.44
N SER A 61 3.22 5.85 0.13
CA SER A 61 3.54 7.08 -0.59
C SER A 61 2.29 7.91 -0.92
N PHE A 62 1.64 7.70 -2.07
CA PHE A 62 0.48 8.48 -2.52
C PHE A 62 -0.65 8.49 -1.49
N ASN A 63 -1.06 7.34 -0.96
CA ASN A 63 -2.16 7.28 0.01
C ASN A 63 -1.84 8.10 1.27
N THR A 64 -0.65 7.90 1.84
CA THR A 64 -0.16 8.67 2.99
C THR A 64 -0.09 10.17 2.72
N VAL A 65 0.56 10.59 1.62
CA VAL A 65 0.77 12.02 1.33
C VAL A 65 -0.56 12.72 1.03
N CYS A 66 -1.48 12.06 0.32
CA CYS A 66 -2.84 12.57 0.12
C CYS A 66 -3.57 12.74 1.46
N ALA A 67 -3.44 11.77 2.37
CA ALA A 67 -4.05 11.84 3.70
C ALA A 67 -3.48 13.00 4.53
N ILE A 68 -2.17 13.26 4.49
CA ILE A 68 -1.54 14.36 5.22
C ILE A 68 -1.96 15.73 4.67
N THR A 69 -1.88 15.91 3.36
CA THR A 69 -2.06 17.21 2.69
C THR A 69 -3.52 17.55 2.37
N ASN A 70 -4.41 16.55 2.40
CA ASN A 70 -5.76 16.65 1.86
C ASN A 70 -5.84 16.97 0.35
N LEU A 71 -4.75 16.74 -0.38
CA LEU A 71 -4.72 16.82 -1.84
C LEU A 71 -4.98 15.44 -2.45
N ASP A 72 -5.58 15.39 -3.63
CA ASP A 72 -5.68 14.15 -4.41
C ASP A 72 -4.35 13.82 -5.13
N SER A 73 -4.24 12.61 -5.67
CA SER A 73 -3.00 12.10 -6.28
C SER A 73 -2.47 12.96 -7.43
N GLY A 74 -3.34 13.67 -8.15
CA GLY A 74 -2.94 14.56 -9.23
C GLY A 74 -2.53 15.93 -8.72
N ALA A 75 -3.22 16.46 -7.71
CA ALA A 75 -2.88 17.75 -7.09
C ALA A 75 -1.51 17.69 -6.39
N ILE A 76 -1.15 16.54 -5.81
CA ILE A 76 0.22 16.30 -5.32
C ILE A 76 1.26 16.43 -6.43
N GLN A 77 0.97 15.92 -7.62
CA GLN A 77 1.88 15.99 -8.77
C GLN A 77 2.01 17.43 -9.28
N ASP A 78 0.90 18.14 -9.42
CA ASP A 78 0.90 19.56 -9.83
C ASP A 78 1.68 20.44 -8.83
N ALA A 79 1.64 20.10 -7.55
CA ALA A 79 2.39 20.79 -6.50
C ALA A 79 3.89 20.42 -6.45
N GLY A 80 4.38 19.57 -7.37
CA GLY A 80 5.78 19.14 -7.39
C GLY A 80 6.15 18.10 -6.32
N GLY A 81 5.17 17.38 -5.77
CA GLY A 81 5.36 16.41 -4.69
C GLY A 81 6.00 15.08 -5.12
N LEU A 82 6.14 14.80 -6.43
CA LEU A 82 6.63 13.52 -6.92
C LEU A 82 8.06 13.22 -6.43
N ASP A 83 9.01 14.09 -6.71
CA ASP A 83 10.41 13.83 -6.43
C ASP A 83 10.80 14.13 -4.97
N THR A 84 10.00 14.95 -4.30
CA THR A 84 10.27 15.44 -2.94
C THR A 84 9.60 14.61 -1.85
N LEU A 85 8.46 13.97 -2.14
CA LEU A 85 7.67 13.21 -1.16
C LEU A 85 7.39 11.78 -1.61
N ILE A 86 6.87 11.61 -2.84
CA ILE A 86 6.37 10.32 -3.31
C ILE A 86 7.51 9.34 -3.58
N ARG A 87 8.45 9.70 -4.47
CA ARG A 87 9.58 8.82 -4.81
C ARG A 87 10.45 8.48 -3.61
N PRO A 88 10.82 9.42 -2.72
CA PRO A 88 11.57 9.07 -1.51
C PRO A 88 10.83 8.05 -0.63
N ALA A 89 9.52 8.21 -0.42
CA ALA A 89 8.72 7.23 0.33
C ALA A 89 8.66 5.86 -0.37
N MET A 90 8.51 5.85 -1.71
CA MET A 90 8.56 4.60 -2.48
C MET A 90 9.91 3.89 -2.36
N ARG A 91 11.03 4.64 -2.42
CA ARG A 91 12.40 4.09 -2.26
C ARG A 91 12.56 3.42 -0.91
N ASP A 92 12.10 4.06 0.16
CA ASP A 92 12.15 3.48 1.51
C ASP A 92 11.42 2.14 1.57
N VAL A 93 10.20 2.04 1.01
CA VAL A 93 9.44 0.77 0.97
C VAL A 93 10.17 -0.29 0.16
N VAL A 94 10.70 0.06 -1.02
CA VAL A 94 11.44 -0.86 -1.89
C VAL A 94 12.70 -1.38 -1.20
N ALA A 95 13.44 -0.51 -0.51
CA ALA A 95 14.64 -0.91 0.23
C ALA A 95 14.33 -1.95 1.32
N VAL A 96 13.24 -1.76 2.06
CA VAL A 96 12.80 -2.73 3.08
C VAL A 96 12.35 -4.03 2.43
N ALA A 97 11.59 -3.96 1.34
CA ALA A 97 11.12 -5.15 0.63
C ALA A 97 12.28 -5.98 0.07
N GLN A 98 13.28 -5.32 -0.53
CA GLN A 98 14.50 -5.97 -1.04
C GLN A 98 15.28 -6.64 0.10
N ALA A 99 15.48 -5.96 1.23
CA ALA A 99 16.13 -6.56 2.41
C ALA A 99 15.33 -7.74 2.98
N ALA A 100 14.01 -7.74 2.83
CA ALA A 100 13.12 -8.84 3.19
C ALA A 100 13.06 -9.97 2.15
N GLY A 101 13.83 -9.89 1.05
CA GLY A 101 13.92 -10.91 0.02
C GLY A 101 12.93 -10.75 -1.15
N HIS A 102 12.23 -9.61 -1.25
CA HIS A 102 11.29 -9.32 -2.34
C HIS A 102 11.87 -8.27 -3.28
N ILE A 103 12.38 -8.73 -4.41
CA ILE A 103 13.07 -7.89 -5.39
C ILE A 103 12.06 -7.29 -6.37
N PHE A 104 12.22 -6.01 -6.67
CA PHE A 104 11.50 -5.29 -7.72
C PHE A 104 12.46 -4.90 -8.84
N SER A 105 11.92 -4.63 -10.03
CA SER A 105 12.69 -4.05 -11.13
C SER A 105 13.18 -2.65 -10.77
N ASP A 106 14.23 -2.19 -11.45
CA ASP A 106 14.77 -0.84 -11.26
C ASP A 106 13.75 0.24 -11.69
N GLU A 107 12.85 -0.12 -12.61
CA GLU A 107 11.79 0.74 -13.14
C GLU A 107 10.55 0.84 -12.24
N ILE A 108 10.48 0.07 -11.15
CA ILE A 108 9.24 -0.05 -10.34
C ILE A 108 8.68 1.29 -9.87
N LEU A 109 9.54 2.26 -9.55
CA LEU A 109 9.10 3.59 -9.14
C LEU A 109 8.43 4.34 -10.30
N ASP A 110 9.02 4.28 -11.49
CA ASP A 110 8.47 4.91 -12.68
C ASP A 110 7.18 4.23 -13.11
N ASP A 111 7.11 2.89 -13.03
CA ASP A 111 5.89 2.13 -13.28
C ASP A 111 4.76 2.53 -12.33
N MET A 112 5.06 2.74 -11.03
CA MET A 112 4.07 3.12 -10.03
C MET A 112 3.58 4.56 -10.20
N VAL A 113 4.46 5.47 -10.64
CA VAL A 113 4.09 6.84 -11.00
C VAL A 113 3.25 6.85 -12.28
N ALA A 114 3.66 6.12 -13.31
CA ALA A 114 2.91 6.01 -14.57
C ALA A 114 1.53 5.37 -14.38
N PHE A 115 1.42 4.40 -13.47
CA PHE A 115 0.15 3.80 -13.04
C PHE A 115 -0.77 4.81 -12.31
N THR A 116 -0.23 5.93 -11.84
CA THR A 116 -0.97 6.99 -11.12
C THR A 116 -0.92 8.32 -11.89
N PRO A 117 -1.49 8.39 -13.11
CA PRO A 117 -1.42 9.61 -13.91
C PRO A 117 -2.12 10.77 -13.19
N LYS A 118 -1.59 11.99 -13.33
CA LYS A 118 -2.10 13.18 -12.63
C LYS A 118 -3.58 13.45 -12.95
N GLU A 119 -4.05 13.08 -14.14
CA GLU A 119 -5.42 13.23 -14.60
C GLU A 119 -6.41 12.37 -13.80
N ALA A 120 -5.94 11.29 -13.16
CA ALA A 120 -6.80 10.39 -12.41
C ALA A 120 -7.38 11.03 -11.13
N ARG A 121 -6.71 12.04 -10.57
CA ARG A 121 -7.16 12.82 -9.38
C ARG A 121 -7.71 11.90 -8.27
N LEU A 122 -6.99 10.84 -7.94
CA LEU A 122 -7.47 9.78 -7.06
C LEU A 122 -7.49 10.29 -5.61
N LYS A 123 -8.61 10.04 -4.92
CA LYS A 123 -8.74 10.26 -3.48
C LYS A 123 -8.65 8.92 -2.75
N PRO A 124 -7.49 8.58 -2.14
CA PRO A 124 -7.28 7.28 -1.52
C PRO A 124 -7.98 7.11 -0.18
N SER A 125 -8.02 5.86 0.31
CA SER A 125 -8.74 5.47 1.52
C SER A 125 -8.34 6.27 2.77
N MET A 126 -7.05 6.42 3.08
CA MET A 126 -6.65 7.15 4.29
C MET A 126 -6.96 8.64 4.18
N GLN A 127 -6.99 9.21 2.96
CA GLN A 127 -7.47 10.59 2.80
C GLN A 127 -8.97 10.68 3.13
N VAL A 128 -9.78 9.72 2.66
CA VAL A 128 -11.21 9.67 2.98
C VAL A 128 -11.42 9.52 4.49
N ASP A 129 -10.64 8.66 5.16
CA ASP A 129 -10.70 8.49 6.61
C ASP A 129 -10.28 9.77 7.34
N ALA A 130 -9.18 10.41 6.94
CA ALA A 130 -8.72 11.67 7.54
C ALA A 130 -9.76 12.80 7.41
N VAL A 131 -10.37 12.96 6.23
CA VAL A 131 -11.42 13.97 5.99
C VAL A 131 -12.66 13.68 6.84
N ARG A 132 -12.97 12.40 7.05
CA ARG A 132 -14.08 11.96 7.91
C ARG A 132 -13.70 11.84 9.38
N GLN A 133 -12.48 12.26 9.75
CA GLN A 133 -11.93 12.19 11.10
C GLN A 133 -12.04 10.78 11.71
N LYS A 134 -11.80 9.74 10.89
CA LYS A 134 -11.79 8.34 11.30
C LYS A 134 -10.37 7.83 11.53
N PRO A 135 -10.18 6.81 12.39
CA PRO A 135 -8.90 6.11 12.48
C PRO A 135 -8.46 5.58 11.11
N MET A 136 -7.20 5.83 10.76
CA MET A 136 -6.54 5.40 9.53
C MET A 136 -5.70 4.13 9.76
N GLU A 137 -5.38 3.40 8.68
CA GLU A 137 -4.56 2.19 8.70
C GLU A 137 -3.04 2.45 8.89
N ILE A 138 -2.66 3.43 9.73
CA ILE A 138 -1.27 3.93 9.89
C ILE A 138 -0.30 2.80 10.26
N GLU A 139 -0.66 1.97 11.24
CA GLU A 139 0.21 0.87 11.70
C GLU A 139 0.42 -0.19 10.63
N VAL A 140 -0.60 -0.47 9.81
CA VAL A 140 -0.53 -1.51 8.78
C VAL A 140 0.31 -1.02 7.60
N ILE A 141 0.11 0.23 7.19
CA ILE A 141 0.72 0.80 5.98
C ILE A 141 2.15 1.31 6.22
N LEU A 142 2.41 1.96 7.36
CA LEU A 142 3.72 2.55 7.66
C LEU A 142 4.40 1.85 8.84
N GLY A 143 3.66 1.60 9.93
CA GLY A 143 4.23 1.03 11.15
C GLY A 143 4.88 -0.33 10.95
N ASN A 144 4.22 -1.25 10.23
CA ASN A 144 4.73 -2.59 9.96
C ASN A 144 6.00 -2.57 9.07
N PRO A 145 6.04 -1.86 7.93
CA PRO A 145 7.29 -1.68 7.18
C PRO A 145 8.43 -1.07 8.00
N ILE A 146 8.17 -0.04 8.83
CA ILE A 146 9.19 0.56 9.70
C ILE A 146 9.72 -0.46 10.73
N LYS A 147 8.83 -1.26 11.35
CA LYS A 147 9.23 -2.34 12.27
C LYS A 147 10.10 -3.37 11.56
N THR A 148 9.78 -3.72 10.32
CA THR A 148 10.61 -4.62 9.50
C THR A 148 11.96 -4.00 9.14
N ALA A 149 11.98 -2.72 8.74
CA ALA A 149 13.20 -1.97 8.45
C ALA A 149 14.18 -2.01 9.63
N LYS A 150 13.68 -1.74 10.83
CA LYS A 150 14.46 -1.78 12.09
C LYS A 150 15.06 -3.16 12.36
N LYS A 151 14.30 -4.23 12.14
CA LYS A 151 14.79 -5.62 12.31
C LYS A 151 15.88 -5.98 11.31
N LEU A 152 15.83 -5.42 10.11
CA LEU A 152 16.76 -5.71 9.01
C LEU A 152 17.90 -4.69 8.90
N GLY A 153 17.94 -3.67 9.76
CA GLY A 153 18.97 -2.62 9.72
C GLY A 153 18.86 -1.68 8.52
N VAL A 154 17.67 -1.52 7.93
CA VAL A 154 17.42 -0.63 6.79
C VAL A 154 16.95 0.74 7.29
N LEU A 155 17.58 1.81 6.78
CA LEU A 155 17.15 3.17 7.06
C LEU A 155 15.97 3.55 6.16
N VAL A 156 14.92 4.12 6.76
CA VAL A 156 13.70 4.54 6.06
C VAL A 156 13.22 5.92 6.53
N PRO A 157 14.06 6.97 6.38
CA PRO A 157 13.83 8.27 7.00
C PRO A 157 12.55 8.96 6.50
N THR A 158 12.18 8.77 5.23
CA THR A 158 10.96 9.37 4.68
C THR A 158 9.72 8.69 5.26
N LEU A 159 9.71 7.36 5.34
CA LEU A 159 8.61 6.61 5.96
C LEU A 159 8.44 6.98 7.43
N GLU A 160 9.52 7.06 8.19
CA GLU A 160 9.46 7.45 9.61
C GLU A 160 8.91 8.87 9.78
N PHE A 161 9.35 9.81 8.95
CA PHE A 161 8.84 11.18 8.97
C PHE A 161 7.34 11.24 8.64
N LEU A 162 6.91 10.60 7.55
CA LEU A 162 5.51 10.56 7.15
C LEU A 162 4.63 9.85 8.19
N TYR A 163 5.14 8.79 8.82
CA TYR A 163 4.45 8.09 9.90
C TYR A 163 4.18 9.02 11.09
N SER A 164 5.20 9.77 11.54
CA SER A 164 5.03 10.73 12.63
C SER A 164 4.01 11.83 12.29
N LEU A 165 4.05 12.38 11.08
CA LEU A 165 3.07 13.39 10.63
C LEU A 165 1.64 12.83 10.59
N LEU A 166 1.47 11.60 10.11
CA LEU A 166 0.15 10.99 10.00
C LEU A 166 -0.43 10.65 11.38
N GLN A 167 0.42 10.20 12.32
CA GLN A 167 0.01 9.96 13.71
C GLN A 167 -0.44 11.25 14.40
N THR A 168 0.31 12.35 14.27
CA THR A 168 -0.07 13.63 14.89
C THR A 168 -1.33 14.21 14.26
N LYS A 169 -1.48 14.09 12.93
CA LYS A 169 -2.72 14.46 12.24
C LYS A 169 -3.92 13.65 12.72
N GLN A 170 -3.77 12.33 12.87
CA GLN A 170 -4.85 11.51 13.40
C GLN A 170 -5.18 11.89 14.85
N TRP A 171 -4.16 12.06 15.67
CA TRP A 171 -4.35 12.45 17.06
C TRP A 171 -5.14 13.76 17.15
N SER A 172 -4.84 14.75 16.30
CA SER A 172 -5.50 16.06 16.35
C SER A 172 -7.01 15.95 16.15
N PHE A 173 -7.48 15.18 15.16
CA PHE A 173 -8.92 15.09 14.93
C PHE A 173 -9.65 14.05 15.80
N LEU A 174 -8.91 13.17 16.52
CA LEU A 174 -9.53 12.22 17.45
C LEU A 174 -9.57 12.73 18.90
N ASN A 175 -8.76 13.74 19.26
CA ASN A 175 -8.58 14.15 20.65
C ASN A 175 -8.72 15.65 20.89
N LEU A 176 -8.72 16.49 19.85
CA LEU A 176 -9.10 17.89 20.01
C LEU A 176 -10.63 17.96 19.96
N GLU A 177 -11.23 18.48 21.03
CA GLU A 177 -12.61 18.96 21.01
C GLU A 177 -12.62 20.29 20.23
N GLU A 178 -13.58 20.48 19.33
CA GLU A 178 -13.80 21.78 18.66
C GLU A 178 -14.20 22.89 19.64
#